data_AF-A0A2N3BEA5-F1
#
_entry.id   AF-A0A2N3BEA5-F1
#
_cell.length_a   1.000
_cell.length_b   1.000
_cell.length_c   1.000
_cell.angle_alpha   90.00
_cell.angle_beta   90.00
_cell.angle_gamma   90.00
#
_symmetry.space_group_name_H-M   'P 1'
#
loop_
_entity.id
_entity.type
_entity.pdbx_description
1 polymer ?
#
loop_
_entity_poly.entity_id
_entity_poly.type
_entity_poly.pdbx_seq_one_letter_code
_entity_poly.pdbx_strand_id
1 'polypeptide(L)'
;LDKAREEQDRRYQSDAWDDLIEHWLTHEIRTVSDGFPDYGNSRTESVLRPEPLRDVSVGEILEEAIGLEPARWTRGDQMRVSAYLKANGWERYRRRDEGGREAPREWRYRRGQDRT
;
A
#
# COMPACT_ATOMS: atom_id res chain seq x y z
N LEU A 1 22.59 -7.16 6.20
CA LEU A 1 22.29 -8.44 6.88
C LEU A 1 20.81 -8.84 6.69
N ASP A 2 20.23 -8.71 5.49
CA ASP A 2 18.77 -8.95 5.29
C ASP A 2 18.48 -9.76 4.01
N LYS A 3 19.05 -10.96 3.90
CA LYS A 3 18.76 -11.88 2.78
C LYS A 3 18.48 -13.33 3.19
N ALA A 4 18.29 -13.63 4.47
CA ALA A 4 18.27 -15.02 4.96
C ALA A 4 16.94 -15.48 5.57
N ARG A 5 15.79 -14.95 5.12
CA ARG A 5 14.48 -15.38 5.65
C ARG A 5 13.32 -15.32 4.65
N GLU A 6 13.61 -15.31 3.34
CA GLU A 6 12.58 -15.33 2.29
C GLU A 6 12.08 -16.75 1.94
N GLU A 7 12.59 -17.80 2.59
CA GLU A 7 12.27 -19.20 2.25
C GLU A 7 11.18 -19.87 3.13
N GLN A 8 10.27 -19.09 3.73
CA GLN A 8 9.01 -19.63 4.25
C GLN A 8 7.77 -19.08 3.52
N ASP A 9 7.93 -18.67 2.26
CA ASP A 9 6.90 -18.04 1.41
C ASP A 9 5.82 -19.04 0.88
N ARG A 10 5.54 -20.16 1.57
CA ARG A 10 4.67 -21.22 1.01
C ARG A 10 3.44 -21.62 1.82
N ARG A 11 3.09 -20.87 2.86
CA ARG A 11 1.78 -21.00 3.54
C ARG A 11 1.26 -19.63 3.96
N TYR A 12 1.10 -18.74 2.99
CA TYR A 12 0.27 -17.56 3.23
C TYR A 12 -1.12 -18.02 3.71
N GLN A 13 -1.56 -17.51 4.86
CA GLN A 13 -2.92 -17.71 5.36
C GLN A 13 -3.62 -16.36 5.26
N SER A 14 -4.89 -16.38 4.86
CA SER A 14 -5.72 -15.18 4.77
C SER A 14 -5.66 -14.42 6.10
N ASP A 15 -5.30 -13.15 6.03
CA ASP A 15 -5.14 -12.29 7.18
C ASP A 15 -6.30 -11.29 7.24
N ALA A 16 -6.66 -10.83 8.45
CA ALA A 16 -7.75 -9.85 8.62
C ALA A 16 -7.47 -8.51 7.92
N TRP A 17 -6.22 -8.26 7.51
CA TRP A 17 -5.82 -7.07 6.78
C TRP A 17 -5.97 -7.20 5.27
N ASP A 18 -6.20 -8.41 4.74
CA ASP A 18 -6.24 -8.67 3.30
C ASP A 18 -7.32 -7.83 2.62
N ASP A 19 -8.51 -7.83 3.19
CA ASP A 19 -9.64 -7.07 2.68
C ASP A 19 -9.40 -5.54 2.79
N LEU A 20 -8.72 -5.08 3.85
CA LEU A 20 -8.39 -3.67 4.03
C LEU A 20 -7.37 -3.20 2.99
N ILE A 21 -6.33 -4.01 2.77
CA ILE A 21 -5.29 -3.72 1.79
C ILE A 21 -5.90 -3.77 0.39
N GLU A 22 -6.68 -4.79 0.05
CA GLU A 22 -7.33 -4.90 -1.26
C GLU A 22 -8.28 -3.73 -1.52
N HIS A 23 -9.11 -3.38 -0.52
CA HIS A 23 -10.02 -2.25 -0.63
C HIS A 23 -9.25 -0.96 -0.89
N TRP A 24 -8.16 -0.69 -0.18
CA TRP A 24 -7.34 0.51 -0.40
C TRP A 24 -6.62 0.53 -1.76
N LEU A 25 -6.16 -0.64 -2.23
CA LEU A 25 -5.51 -0.78 -3.54
C LEU A 25 -6.49 -0.52 -4.70
N THR A 26 -7.76 -0.83 -4.50
CA THR A 26 -8.82 -0.75 -5.52
C THR A 26 -9.68 0.50 -5.42
N HIS A 27 -9.81 1.10 -4.23
CA HIS A 27 -10.65 2.26 -3.95
C HIS A 27 -9.78 3.46 -3.52
N GLU A 28 -10.13 4.64 -4.04
CA GLU A 28 -9.60 5.91 -3.55
C GLU A 28 -10.66 6.60 -2.70
N ILE A 29 -10.17 7.33 -1.71
CA ILE A 29 -11.01 8.19 -0.89
C ILE A 29 -11.10 9.55 -1.59
N ARG A 30 -12.27 9.88 -2.14
CA ARG A 30 -12.54 11.19 -2.74
C ARG A 30 -13.34 12.07 -1.81
N THR A 31 -12.87 13.30 -1.63
CA THR A 31 -13.63 14.35 -0.98
C THR A 31 -14.52 15.01 -2.03
N VAL A 32 -15.82 14.70 -1.99
CA VAL A 32 -16.82 15.32 -2.85
C VAL A 32 -17.46 16.46 -2.09
N SER A 33 -17.39 17.66 -2.66
CA SER A 33 -18.20 18.79 -2.21
C SER A 33 -19.53 18.72 -2.93
N ASP A 34 -20.63 18.62 -2.19
CA ASP A 34 -21.98 18.53 -2.74
C ASP A 34 -22.46 19.94 -3.18
N GLY A 35 -21.72 20.57 -4.10
CA GLY A 35 -22.11 21.71 -4.93
C GLY A 35 -22.59 23.02 -4.26
N PHE A 36 -22.80 23.06 -2.95
CA PHE A 36 -23.37 24.21 -2.25
C PHE A 36 -22.29 24.95 -1.46
N PRO A 37 -21.86 26.15 -1.91
CA PRO A 37 -20.76 26.88 -1.29
C PRO A 37 -21.00 27.29 0.17
N ASP A 38 -22.25 27.31 0.64
CA ASP A 38 -22.62 27.77 1.99
C ASP A 38 -22.71 26.66 3.04
N TYR A 39 -22.75 25.38 2.64
CA TYR A 39 -22.76 24.27 3.59
C TYR A 39 -21.47 23.50 3.39
N GLY A 40 -20.53 23.62 4.32
CA GLY A 40 -19.25 22.90 4.32
C GLY A 40 -19.40 21.38 4.51
N ASN A 41 -20.32 20.74 3.79
CA ASN A 41 -20.61 19.32 3.82
C ASN A 41 -19.71 18.58 2.81
N SER A 42 -18.39 18.77 2.92
CA SER A 42 -17.44 17.89 2.24
C SER A 42 -17.65 16.47 2.76
N ARG A 43 -18.21 15.59 1.93
CA ARG A 43 -18.33 14.16 2.24
C ARG A 43 -17.14 13.43 1.64
N THR A 44 -16.62 12.52 2.42
CA THR A 44 -15.60 11.58 2.00
C THR A 44 -16.28 10.30 1.52
N GLU A 45 -16.05 9.90 0.28
CA GLU A 45 -16.61 8.68 -0.32
C GLU A 45 -15.49 7.78 -0.85
N SER A 46 -15.60 6.47 -0.59
CA SER A 46 -14.72 5.46 -1.18
C SER A 46 -15.25 5.08 -2.56
N VAL A 47 -14.54 5.51 -3.60
CA VAL A 47 -14.91 5.20 -5.00
C VAL A 47 -13.86 4.29 -5.61
N LEU A 48 -14.26 3.45 -6.56
CA LEU A 48 -13.31 2.65 -7.33
C LEU A 48 -12.30 3.55 -8.03
N ARG A 49 -11.02 3.20 -7.92
CA ARG A 49 -9.94 3.92 -8.59
C ARG A 49 -10.10 3.77 -10.10
N PRO A 50 -10.14 4.87 -10.88
CA PRO A 50 -10.16 4.80 -12.34
C PRO A 50 -8.84 4.24 -12.88
N GLU A 51 -7.74 4.47 -12.16
CA GLU A 51 -6.42 3.92 -12.46
C GLU A 51 -5.94 3.08 -11.26
N PRO A 52 -5.67 1.77 -11.45
CA PRO A 52 -5.20 0.93 -10.36
C PRO A 52 -3.85 1.43 -9.85
N LEU A 53 -3.62 1.39 -8.54
CA LEU A 53 -2.30 1.67 -7.98
C LEU A 53 -1.28 0.70 -8.57
N ARG A 54 -0.20 1.26 -9.11
CA ARG A 54 0.90 0.48 -9.71
C ARG A 54 2.16 0.50 -8.86
N ASP A 55 2.18 1.34 -7.84
CA ASP A 55 3.34 1.64 -7.03
C ASP A 55 2.91 2.08 -5.63
N VAL A 56 3.32 1.32 -4.61
CA VAL A 56 2.93 1.53 -3.20
C VAL A 56 4.07 1.12 -2.27
N SER A 57 4.18 1.74 -1.11
CA SER A 57 5.09 1.35 -0.04
C SER A 57 4.35 0.62 1.08
N VAL A 58 5.09 -0.15 1.88
CA VAL A 58 4.51 -0.79 3.08
C VAL A 58 4.03 0.26 4.08
N GLY A 59 4.69 1.42 4.14
CA GLY A 59 4.32 2.51 5.03
C GLY A 59 2.98 3.12 4.64
N GLU A 60 2.79 3.42 3.34
CA GLU A 60 1.52 3.94 2.81
C GLU A 60 0.37 2.99 3.13
N ILE A 61 0.57 1.68 3.00
CA ILE A 61 -0.46 0.69 3.33
C ILE A 61 -0.75 0.66 4.84
N LEU A 62 0.28 0.66 5.69
CA LEU A 62 0.08 0.66 7.14
C LEU A 62 -0.65 1.91 7.63
N GLU A 63 -0.32 3.07 7.06
CA GLU A 63 -0.92 4.36 7.43
C GLU A 63 -2.33 4.51 6.86
N GLU A 64 -2.49 4.31 5.56
CA GLU A 64 -3.72 4.68 4.84
C GLU A 64 -4.72 3.53 4.72
N ALA A 65 -4.26 2.28 4.58
CA ALA A 65 -5.15 1.13 4.49
C ALA A 65 -5.53 0.58 5.86
N ILE A 66 -4.55 0.49 6.77
CA ILE A 66 -4.77 -0.08 8.11
C ILE A 66 -5.08 1.02 9.15
N GLY A 67 -4.66 2.27 8.92
CA GLY A 67 -4.87 3.36 9.89
C GLY A 67 -3.90 3.32 11.07
N LEU A 68 -2.74 2.68 10.93
CA LEU A 68 -1.74 2.62 11.99
C LEU A 68 -0.78 3.81 11.92
N GLU A 69 -0.64 4.50 13.04
CA GLU A 69 0.36 5.56 13.19
C GLU A 69 1.79 5.01 13.03
N PRO A 70 2.70 5.72 12.32
CA PRO A 70 4.09 5.29 12.11
C PRO A 70 4.84 4.87 13.36
N ALA A 71 4.58 5.51 14.50
CA ALA A 71 5.19 5.19 15.78
C ALA A 71 4.76 3.82 16.36
N ARG A 72 3.64 3.27 15.90
CA ARG A 72 3.09 1.98 16.37
C ARG A 72 3.45 0.83 15.45
N TRP A 73 4.08 1.09 14.30
CA TRP A 73 4.42 0.06 13.35
C TRP A 73 5.39 -0.94 13.96
N THR A 74 5.00 -2.20 13.97
CA THR A 74 5.88 -3.29 14.35
C THR A 74 6.50 -3.93 13.11
N ARG A 75 7.61 -4.64 13.31
CA ARG A 75 8.18 -5.48 12.24
C ARG A 75 7.19 -6.55 11.75
N GLY A 76 6.32 -7.04 12.63
CA GLY A 76 5.28 -8.01 12.28
C GLY A 76 4.27 -7.44 11.29
N ASP A 77 3.84 -6.20 11.51
CA ASP A 77 2.90 -5.50 10.63
C ASP A 77 3.48 -5.30 9.23
N GLN A 78 4.75 -4.88 9.17
CA GLN A 78 5.47 -4.76 7.90
C GLN A 78 5.60 -6.10 7.17
N MET A 79 5.81 -7.20 7.90
CA MET A 79 5.89 -8.54 7.32
C MET A 79 4.54 -9.02 6.78
N ARG A 80 3.43 -8.74 7.47
CA ARG A 80 2.07 -9.10 7.03
C ARG A 80 1.72 -8.41 5.71
N VAL A 81 1.94 -7.10 5.62
CA VAL A 81 1.73 -6.33 4.38
C VAL A 81 2.64 -6.84 3.27
N SER A 82 3.92 -7.07 3.57
CA SER A 82 4.87 -7.59 2.58
C SER A 82 4.46 -8.97 2.04
N ALA A 83 3.90 -9.84 2.90
CA ALA A 83 3.43 -11.16 2.52
C ALA A 83 2.19 -11.09 1.64
N TYR A 84 1.22 -10.24 1.99
CA TYR A 84 0.03 -9.99 1.16
C TYR A 84 0.42 -9.54 -0.25
N LEU A 85 1.30 -8.54 -0.35
CA LEU A 85 1.74 -7.99 -1.63
C LEU A 85 2.42 -9.06 -2.48
N LYS A 86 3.34 -9.85 -1.90
CA LYS A 86 4.00 -10.95 -2.61
C LYS A 86 3.01 -12.03 -3.07
N ALA A 87 2.05 -12.41 -2.22
CA ALA A 87 1.02 -13.39 -2.56
C ALA A 87 0.11 -12.92 -3.70
N ASN A 88 -0.11 -11.61 -3.83
CA ASN A 88 -0.91 -10.97 -4.87
C ASN A 88 -0.09 -10.49 -6.09
N GLY A 89 1.14 -10.99 -6.28
CA GLY A 89 1.94 -10.73 -7.48
C GLY A 89 2.60 -9.35 -7.54
N TRP A 90 2.72 -8.65 -6.42
CA TRP A 90 3.47 -7.40 -6.35
C TRP A 90 4.97 -7.66 -6.22
N GLU A 91 5.74 -6.94 -7.01
CA GLU A 91 7.20 -7.03 -7.01
C GLU A 91 7.81 -5.91 -6.17
N ARG A 92 8.65 -6.28 -5.20
CA ARG A 92 9.45 -5.31 -4.45
C ARG A 92 10.59 -4.79 -5.32
N TYR A 93 10.67 -3.48 -5.50
CA TYR A 93 11.77 -2.80 -6.17
C TYR A 93 12.31 -1.65 -5.31
N ARG A 94 13.53 -1.21 -5.61
CA ARG A 94 14.12 -0.02 -4.96
C ARG A 94 13.95 1.16 -5.89
N ARG A 95 13.14 2.13 -5.48
CA ARG A 95 13.10 3.43 -6.14
C ARG A 95 14.30 4.25 -5.65
N ARG A 96 14.99 4.90 -6.56
CA ARG A 96 15.92 5.97 -6.20
C ARG A 96 15.13 7.25 -6.30
N ASP A 97 14.99 7.98 -5.21
CA ASP A 97 14.48 9.34 -5.29
C ASP A 97 15.43 10.23 -6.07
N GLU A 98 14.90 11.34 -6.60
CA GLU A 98 15.55 12.30 -7.49
C GLU A 98 16.65 13.14 -6.78
N GLY A 99 17.27 12.62 -5.71
CA GLY A 99 18.33 13.25 -4.93
C GLY A 99 19.73 12.68 -5.19
N GLY A 100 19.92 11.94 -6.29
CA GLY A 100 21.22 11.37 -6.64
C GLY A 100 21.71 10.30 -5.66
N ARG A 101 23.01 10.28 -5.35
CA ARG A 101 23.67 9.18 -4.59
C ARG A 101 23.27 9.12 -3.10
N GLU A 102 22.73 10.21 -2.57
CA GLU A 102 22.36 10.40 -1.15
C GLU A 102 20.85 10.30 -0.88
N ALA A 103 20.03 10.18 -1.92
CA ALA A 103 18.60 10.03 -1.73
C ALA A 103 18.27 8.76 -0.93
N PRO A 104 17.41 8.84 0.10
CA PRO A 104 16.99 7.67 0.86
C PRO A 104 16.38 6.64 -0.10
N ARG A 105 16.82 5.40 0.04
CA ARG A 105 16.34 4.30 -0.80
C ARG A 105 15.04 3.79 -0.22
N GLU A 106 13.93 4.17 -0.83
CA GLU A 106 12.63 3.63 -0.45
C GLU A 106 12.37 2.30 -1.14
N TRP A 107 11.94 1.31 -0.36
CA TRP A 107 11.42 0.06 -0.88
C TRP A 107 9.96 0.25 -1.25
N ARG A 108 9.67 0.09 -2.54
CA ARG A 108 8.32 0.19 -3.07
C ARG A 108 7.94 -1.13 -3.73
N TYR A 109 6.66 -1.39 -3.81
CA TYR A 109 6.06 -2.53 -4.46
C TYR A 109 5.35 -2.02 -5.68
N ARG A 110 5.60 -2.68 -6.81
CA ARG A 110 4.87 -2.41 -8.05
C ARG A 110 4.06 -3.61 -8.45
N ARG A 111 2.87 -3.38 -8.96
CA ARG A 111 2.10 -4.45 -9.59
C ARG A 111 2.80 -4.75 -10.92
N GLY A 112 3.30 -5.98 -11.07
CA GLY A 112 3.78 -6.42 -12.37
C GLY A 112 2.66 -6.17 -13.37
N GLN A 113 2.90 -5.35 -14.39
CA GLN A 113 1.96 -5.20 -15.51
C GLN A 113 1.60 -6.62 -15.95
N ASP A 114 0.30 -6.91 -15.96
CA ASP A 114 -0.20 -8.13 -16.57
C ASP A 114 0.47 -8.26 -17.94
N ARG A 115 1.30 -9.29 -18.07
CA ARG A 115 2.11 -9.53 -19.27
C ARG A 115 1.16 -10.17 -20.29
N THR A 116 0.21 -9.39 -20.78
CA THR A 116 -0.63 -9.72 -21.94
C THR A 116 -0.07 -9.04 -23.17
#